data_AF-A0A350P587-F1
#
_entry.id   AF-A0A350P587-F1
#
_cell.length_a   1.000
_cell.length_b   1.000
_cell.length_c   1.000
_cell.angle_alpha   90.00
_cell.angle_beta   90.00
_cell.angle_gamma   90.00
#
_symmetry.space_group_name_H-M   'P 1'
#
loop_
_entity.id
_entity.type
_entity.pdbx_description
1 polymer ?
#
loop_
_entity_poly.entity_id
_entity_poly.type
_entity_poly.pdbx_seq_one_letter_code
_entity_poly.pdbx_strand_id
1 'polypeptide(L)'
;MAKKLQHDSIWAKYDIDNDGTVSDEELERATQMIELDLREEKQDSQRRIAWVAMSSMVAYSLLPLMPFVPEARLDTLSSLSDILFLSQASIIGLYFGATAYMSRKP
;
A
#
# COMPACT_ATOMS: atom_id res chain seq x y z
N MET A 1 -24.70 -21.40 -27.09
CA MET A 1 -24.23 -20.95 -28.41
C MET A 1 -22.94 -20.17 -28.19
N ALA A 2 -21.81 -20.70 -28.66
CA ALA A 2 -20.49 -20.12 -28.44
C ALA A 2 -20.31 -18.82 -29.26
N LYS A 3 -19.97 -17.72 -28.57
CA LYS A 3 -19.70 -16.41 -29.19
C LYS A 3 -18.21 -16.30 -29.52
N LYS A 4 -17.85 -16.48 -30.79
CA LYS A 4 -16.47 -16.26 -31.28
C LYS A 4 -16.06 -14.80 -31.15
N LEU A 5 -14.90 -14.55 -30.57
CA LEU A 5 -14.35 -13.21 -30.36
C LEU A 5 -13.82 -12.62 -31.68
N GLN A 6 -14.04 -11.32 -31.87
CA GLN A 6 -13.43 -10.56 -32.97
C GLN A 6 -11.95 -10.29 -32.68
N HIS A 7 -11.13 -10.43 -33.72
CA HIS A 7 -9.73 -10.03 -33.75
C HIS A 7 -9.63 -8.55 -33.31
N ASP A 8 -8.81 -8.25 -32.31
CA ASP A 8 -8.67 -6.96 -31.59
C ASP A 8 -9.67 -6.63 -30.45
N SER A 9 -10.46 -7.58 -29.95
CA SER A 9 -11.25 -7.29 -28.74
C SER A 9 -10.39 -7.26 -27.47
N ILE A 10 -10.68 -6.33 -26.56
CA ILE A 10 -10.02 -6.17 -25.23
C ILE A 10 -10.06 -7.50 -24.43
N TRP A 11 -11.00 -8.38 -24.76
CA TRP A 11 -11.20 -9.70 -24.16
C TRP A 11 -10.19 -10.75 -24.63
N ALA A 12 -9.48 -10.54 -25.75
CA ALA A 12 -8.45 -11.47 -26.23
C ALA A 12 -7.25 -11.58 -25.26
N LYS A 13 -7.09 -10.63 -24.32
CA LYS A 13 -6.11 -10.74 -23.22
C LYS A 13 -6.48 -11.78 -22.16
N TYR A 14 -7.74 -12.19 -22.10
CA TYR A 14 -8.27 -13.12 -21.11
C TYR A 14 -8.54 -14.51 -21.68
N ASP A 15 -8.26 -14.72 -22.97
CA ASP A 15 -8.28 -16.01 -23.65
C ASP A 15 -6.95 -16.71 -23.35
N ILE A 16 -6.97 -17.62 -22.36
CA ILE A 16 -5.76 -18.25 -21.79
C ILE A 16 -5.37 -19.47 -22.63
N ASP A 17 -6.33 -20.13 -23.28
CA ASP A 17 -6.10 -21.32 -24.10
C ASP A 17 -5.99 -21.05 -25.62
N ASN A 18 -6.18 -19.81 -26.05
CA ASN A 18 -6.13 -19.36 -27.45
C ASN A 18 -7.15 -20.06 -28.35
N ASP A 19 -8.30 -20.46 -27.80
CA ASP A 19 -9.36 -21.10 -28.57
C ASP A 19 -10.27 -20.11 -29.34
N GLY A 20 -10.12 -18.81 -29.07
CA GLY A 20 -10.87 -17.72 -29.71
C GLY A 20 -12.21 -17.41 -29.04
N THR A 21 -12.48 -17.98 -27.85
CA THR A 21 -13.68 -17.79 -27.04
C THR A 21 -13.36 -17.71 -25.55
N VAL A 22 -13.44 -16.51 -24.95
CA VAL A 22 -13.30 -16.37 -23.50
C VAL A 22 -14.45 -17.08 -22.78
N SER A 23 -14.10 -18.14 -22.06
CA SER A 23 -14.97 -18.89 -21.17
C SER A 23 -15.24 -18.12 -19.88
N ASP A 24 -16.40 -18.35 -19.26
CA ASP A 24 -16.73 -17.78 -17.93
C ASP A 24 -15.68 -18.20 -16.88
N GLU A 25 -15.11 -19.40 -17.00
CA GLU A 25 -14.04 -19.89 -16.11
C GLU A 25 -12.71 -19.13 -16.31
N GLU A 26 -12.40 -18.71 -17.53
CA GLU A 26 -11.21 -17.92 -17.82
C GLU A 26 -11.34 -16.49 -17.30
N LEU A 27 -12.54 -15.92 -17.42
CA LEU A 27 -12.87 -14.61 -16.85
C LEU A 27 -12.78 -14.62 -15.31
N GLU A 28 -13.24 -15.70 -14.68
CA GLU A 28 -13.16 -15.88 -13.23
C GLU A 28 -11.70 -16.03 -12.77
N ARG A 29 -10.90 -16.84 -13.48
CA ARG A 29 -9.46 -16.96 -13.20
C ARG A 29 -8.70 -15.65 -13.39
N ALA A 30 -9.00 -14.90 -14.46
CA ALA A 30 -8.40 -13.60 -14.70
C ALA A 30 -8.74 -12.61 -13.58
N THR A 31 -10.00 -12.61 -13.11
CA THR A 31 -10.44 -11.75 -12.01
C THR A 31 -9.74 -12.13 -10.69
N GLN A 32 -9.60 -13.42 -10.41
CA GLN A 32 -8.85 -13.91 -9.25
C GLN A 32 -7.37 -13.52 -9.31
N MET A 33 -6.72 -13.64 -10.48
CA MET A 33 -5.34 -13.21 -10.67
C MET A 33 -5.18 -11.70 -10.44
N ILE A 34 -6.06 -10.87 -11.02
CA ILE A 34 -6.05 -9.42 -10.79
C ILE A 34 -6.26 -9.07 -9.32
N GLU A 35 -7.15 -9.78 -8.61
CA GLU A 35 -7.37 -9.52 -7.18
C GLU A 35 -6.15 -9.91 -6.33
N LEU A 36 -5.44 -10.98 -6.69
CA LEU A 36 -4.18 -11.38 -6.05
C LEU A 36 -3.09 -10.33 -6.28
N ASP A 37 -2.88 -9.89 -7.52
CA ASP A 37 -1.90 -8.86 -7.88
C ASP A 37 -2.18 -7.55 -7.11
N LEU A 38 -3.44 -7.12 -7.05
CA LEU A 38 -3.83 -5.91 -6.30
C LEU A 38 -3.61 -6.05 -4.79
N ARG A 39 -3.71 -7.26 -4.24
CA ARG A 39 -3.40 -7.50 -2.82
C ARG A 39 -1.89 -7.47 -2.57
N GLU A 40 -1.10 -8.08 -3.45
CA GLU A 40 0.36 -8.05 -3.36
C GLU A 40 0.90 -6.61 -3.49
N GLU A 41 0.43 -5.84 -4.48
CA GLU A 41 0.81 -4.43 -4.63
C GLU A 41 0.47 -3.60 -3.38
N LYS A 42 -0.70 -3.83 -2.77
CA LYS A 42 -1.07 -3.16 -1.51
C LYS A 42 -0.14 -3.51 -0.38
N GLN A 43 0.25 -4.78 -0.23
CA GLN A 43 1.17 -5.22 0.82
C GLN A 43 2.57 -4.63 0.63
N ASP A 44 3.07 -4.61 -0.61
CA ASP A 44 4.37 -4.02 -0.92
C ASP A 44 4.39 -2.51 -0.71
N SER A 45 3.33 -1.81 -1.11
CA SER A 45 3.16 -0.38 -0.84
C SER A 45 3.17 -0.09 0.67
N GLN A 46 2.42 -0.87 1.46
CA GLN A 46 2.41 -0.74 2.92
C GLN A 46 3.81 -0.99 3.52
N ARG A 47 4.52 -2.01 3.06
CA ARG A 47 5.89 -2.31 3.51
C ARG A 47 6.84 -1.15 3.22
N ARG A 48 6.74 -0.54 2.05
CA ARG A 48 7.57 0.61 1.65
C ARG A 48 7.27 1.84 2.50
N ILE A 49 5.99 2.17 2.70
CA ILE A 49 5.57 3.29 3.56
C ILE A 49 6.07 3.08 4.99
N ALA A 50 5.92 1.86 5.54
CA ALA A 50 6.41 1.52 6.86
C ALA A 50 7.92 1.70 6.99
N TRP A 51 8.70 1.24 6.01
CA TRP A 51 10.16 1.42 6.01
C TRP A 51 10.60 2.88 5.96
N VAL A 52 9.96 3.70 5.14
CA VAL A 52 10.26 5.14 5.05
C VAL A 52 9.89 5.84 6.36
N ALA A 53 8.73 5.53 6.95
CA ALA A 53 8.29 6.11 8.22
C ALA A 53 9.22 5.72 9.38
N MET A 54 9.59 4.44 9.50
CA MET A 54 10.53 3.97 10.52
C MET A 54 11.90 4.64 10.37
N SER A 55 12.41 4.73 9.14
CA SER A 55 13.69 5.39 8.86
C SER A 55 13.66 6.88 9.24
N SER A 56 12.54 7.56 8.95
CA SER A 56 12.33 8.96 9.33
C SER A 56 12.28 9.16 10.85
N MET A 57 11.61 8.27 11.59
CA MET A 57 11.56 8.34 13.05
C MET A 57 12.94 8.15 13.67
N VAL A 58 13.70 7.16 13.20
CA VAL A 58 15.06 6.92 13.68
C VAL A 58 15.97 8.11 13.37
N ALA A 59 15.92 8.63 12.14
CA ALA A 59 16.72 9.79 11.74
C ALA A 59 16.40 11.03 12.58
N TYR A 60 15.11 11.28 12.86
CA TYR A 60 14.68 12.40 13.66
C TYR A 60 15.08 12.25 15.14
N SER A 61 14.97 11.06 15.72
CA SER A 61 15.42 10.78 17.10
C SER A 61 16.93 10.90 17.28
N LEU A 62 17.72 10.72 16.23
CA LEU A 62 19.18 10.89 16.26
C LEU A 62 19.61 12.35 16.04
N LEU A 63 18.74 13.20 15.50
CA LEU A 63 19.03 14.60 15.19
C LEU A 63 19.48 15.43 16.42
N PRO A 64 18.85 15.31 17.61
CA PRO A 64 19.29 16.00 18.82
C PRO A 64 20.68 15.56 19.33
N LEU A 65 21.12 14.35 18.99
CA LEU A 65 22.42 13.81 19.42
C LEU A 65 23.59 14.37 18.58
N MET A 66 23.30 15.06 17.49
CA MET A 66 24.34 15.60 16.63
C MET A 66 24.97 16.89 17.23
N PRO A 67 26.29 17.06 17.12
CA PRO A 67 27.06 18.08 17.87
C PRO A 67 26.78 19.54 17.45
N PHE A 68 25.92 19.76 16.45
CA PHE A 68 25.55 21.07 15.93
C PHE A 68 24.23 21.61 16.51
N VAL A 69 23.54 20.85 17.39
CA VAL A 69 22.30 21.28 18.04
C VAL A 69 22.63 21.90 19.41
N PRO A 70 22.37 23.21 19.63
CA PRO A 70 22.57 23.83 20.93
C PRO A 70 21.59 23.27 21.97
N GLU A 71 22.00 23.18 23.23
CA GLU A 71 21.15 22.70 24.34
C GLU A 71 19.82 23.45 24.46
N ALA A 72 19.83 24.76 24.19
CA ALA A 72 18.61 25.59 24.16
C ALA A 72 17.59 25.15 23.09
N ARG A 73 18.02 24.44 22.05
CA ARG A 73 17.13 23.87 21.03
C ARG A 73 16.65 22.46 21.38
N LEU A 74 17.23 21.79 22.38
CA LEU A 74 16.82 20.43 22.78
C LEU A 74 15.42 20.43 23.39
N ASP A 75 15.09 21.39 24.26
CA ASP A 75 13.75 21.51 24.86
C ASP A 75 12.65 21.78 23.82
N THR A 76 12.95 22.64 22.83
CA THR A 76 12.04 22.92 21.73
C THR A 76 11.92 21.72 20.79
N LEU A 77 13.02 21.00 20.51
CA LEU A 77 12.97 19.75 19.75
C LEU A 77 12.16 18.68 20.48
N SER A 78 12.30 18.53 21.80
CA SER A 78 11.55 17.56 22.60
C SER A 78 10.05 17.85 22.58
N SER A 79 9.67 19.12 22.71
CA SER A 79 8.26 19.50 22.67
C SER A 79 7.65 19.29 21.27
N LEU A 80 8.42 19.58 20.22
CA LEU A 80 8.01 19.35 18.84
C LEU A 80 8.00 17.85 18.49
N SER A 81 8.92 17.06 19.04
CA SER A 81 8.99 15.62 18.80
C SER A 81 7.76 14.90 19.29
N ASP A 82 7.26 15.25 20.47
CA ASP A 82 6.07 14.63 21.05
C ASP A 82 4.84 14.87 20.18
N ILE A 83 4.66 16.11 19.70
CA ILE A 83 3.55 16.47 18.80
C ILE A 83 3.71 15.76 17.45
N LEU A 84 4.93 15.70 16.91
CA LEU A 84 5.23 15.06 15.63
C LEU A 84 4.95 13.55 15.68
N PHE A 85 5.40 12.87 16.74
CA PHE A 85 5.15 11.44 16.93
C PHE A 85 3.68 11.14 17.20
N LEU A 86 3.00 11.96 18.00
CA LEU A 86 1.55 11.82 18.24
C LEU A 86 0.74 11.99 16.93
N SER A 87 1.12 12.96 16.10
CA SER A 87 0.49 13.19 14.81
C SER A 87 0.72 12.01 13.85
N GLN A 88 1.96 11.51 13.76
CA GLN A 88 2.28 10.37 12.92
C GLN A 88 1.57 9.09 13.37
N ALA A 89 1.53 8.81 14.67
CA ALA A 89 0.80 7.67 15.23
C ALA A 89 -0.70 7.74 14.88
N SER A 90 -1.29 8.94 14.91
CA SER A 90 -2.69 9.16 14.57
C SER A 90 -2.98 8.91 13.08
N ILE A 91 -2.14 9.43 12.18
CA ILE A 91 -2.29 9.24 10.73
C ILE A 91 -2.15 7.74 10.37
N ILE A 92 -1.13 7.09 10.93
CA ILE A 92 -0.86 5.67 10.72
C ILE A 92 -2.02 4.82 11.27
N GLY A 93 -2.46 5.12 12.50
CA GLY A 93 -3.58 4.43 13.14
C GLY A 93 -4.89 4.58 12.37
N LEU A 94 -5.19 5.77 11.85
CA LEU A 94 -6.36 6.01 11.01
C LEU A 94 -6.27 5.24 9.69
N TYR A 95 -5.12 5.28 9.02
CA TYR A 95 -4.91 4.58 7.75
C TYR A 95 -5.05 3.06 7.89
N PHE A 96 -4.37 2.47 8.88
CA PHE A 96 -4.48 1.03 9.13
C PHE A 96 -5.85 0.64 9.67
N GLY A 97 -6.48 1.48 10.51
CA GLY A 97 -7.84 1.26 11.00
C GLY A 97 -8.87 1.26 9.87
N ALA A 98 -8.81 2.25 8.97
CA ALA A 98 -9.65 2.31 7.78
C ALA A 98 -9.39 1.12 6.85
N THR A 99 -8.13 0.74 6.63
CA THR A 99 -7.76 -0.42 5.81
C THR A 99 -8.28 -1.72 6.40
N ALA A 100 -8.13 -1.92 7.71
CA ALA A 100 -8.66 -3.09 8.43
C ALA A 100 -10.20 -3.14 8.34
N TYR A 101 -10.87 -2.00 8.51
CA TYR A 101 -12.33 -1.90 8.37
C TYR A 101 -12.78 -2.26 6.95
N MET A 102 -12.14 -1.73 5.91
CA MET A 102 -12.46 -2.05 4.52
C MET A 102 -12.13 -3.50 4.13
N SER A 103 -11.10 -4.09 4.74
CA SER A 103 -10.73 -5.50 4.51
C SER A 103 -11.68 -6.49 5.17
N ARG A 104 -12.42 -6.05 6.19
CA ARG A 104 -13.42 -6.84 6.89
C ARG A 104 -14.73 -6.78 6.09
N LYS A 105 -14.82 -7.56 5.00
CA LYS A 105 -16.12 -7.88 4.37
C LYS A 105 -17.02 -8.56 5.42
N PRO A 106 -18.35 -8.31 5.41
CA PRO A 106 -19.31 -9.08 6.21
C PRO A 106 -19.32 -10.56 5.81
#